data_AF-A0A3N0IKH8-F1
#
_entry.id   AF-A0A3N0IKH8-F1
#
_cell.length_a   1.000
_cell.length_b   1.000
_cell.length_c   1.000
_cell.angle_alpha   90.00
_cell.angle_beta   90.00
_cell.angle_gamma   90.00
#
_symmetry.space_group_name_H-M   'P 1'
#
loop_
_entity.id
_entity.type
_entity.pdbx_description
1 polymer ?
#
loop_
_entity_poly.entity_id
_entity_poly.type
_entity_poly.pdbx_seq_one_letter_code
_entity_poly.pdbx_strand_id
1 'polypeptide(L)'
;MATARRRHVVARPKKDTELCAERRILDAFWHVLESTPLRCVSVRTVAQTAEVNRGTFYYHFKSVDALVDRAIESELLERHSIVLLMFTKKWSE
;
A
#
# COMPACT_ATOMS: atom_id res chain seq x y z
N MET A 1 -10.35 42.79 -22.42
CA MET A 1 -10.66 41.48 -23.03
C MET A 1 -9.75 40.43 -22.39
N ALA A 2 -10.30 39.58 -21.52
CA ALA A 2 -9.55 38.61 -20.72
C ALA A 2 -9.58 37.21 -21.37
N THR A 3 -8.40 36.61 -21.55
CA THR A 3 -8.20 35.29 -22.16
C THR A 3 -8.48 34.18 -21.14
N ALA A 4 -9.59 33.45 -21.31
CA ALA A 4 -9.91 32.28 -20.50
C ALA A 4 -9.10 31.06 -20.98
N ARG A 5 -8.11 30.64 -20.17
CA ARG A 5 -7.35 29.41 -20.39
C ARG A 5 -8.23 28.21 -19.98
N ARG A 6 -8.72 27.44 -20.96
CA ARG A 6 -9.41 26.16 -20.71
C ARG A 6 -8.46 25.23 -19.96
N ARG A 7 -8.78 24.89 -18.71
CA ARG A 7 -8.11 23.80 -17.99
C ARG A 7 -8.58 22.50 -18.65
N HIS A 8 -7.63 21.75 -19.20
CA HIS A 8 -7.86 20.39 -19.67
C HIS A 8 -8.13 19.53 -18.43
N VAL A 9 -9.40 19.27 -18.13
CA VAL A 9 -9.79 18.31 -17.10
C VAL A 9 -9.53 16.93 -17.69
N VAL A 10 -8.39 16.33 -17.33
CA VAL A 10 -8.10 14.94 -17.68
C VAL A 10 -9.02 14.07 -16.83
N ALA A 11 -9.97 13.39 -17.48
CA ALA A 11 -10.85 12.43 -16.82
C ALA A 11 -10.01 11.28 -16.23
N ARG A 12 -10.35 10.91 -14.98
CA ARG A 12 -9.63 9.93 -14.15
C ARG A 12 -9.64 8.53 -14.82
N PRO A 13 -8.50 7.82 -14.96
CA PRO A 13 -8.48 6.48 -15.52
C PRO A 13 -9.32 5.52 -14.66
N LYS A 14 -10.06 4.64 -15.33
CA LYS A 14 -11.04 3.71 -14.77
C LYS A 14 -10.36 2.53 -14.06
N LYS A 15 -10.94 2.16 -12.91
CA LYS A 15 -11.01 0.84 -12.20
C LYS A 15 -9.75 -0.04 -12.07
N ASP A 16 -8.93 -0.19 -13.10
CA ASP A 16 -7.65 -0.93 -13.05
C ASP A 16 -6.61 -0.20 -12.18
N THR A 17 -6.75 1.12 -12.05
CA THR A 17 -5.90 1.96 -11.19
C THR A 17 -6.14 1.74 -9.69
N GLU A 18 -7.32 1.27 -9.29
CA GLU A 18 -7.69 1.13 -7.86
C GLU A 18 -7.09 -0.14 -7.24
N LEU A 19 -7.16 -1.28 -7.94
CA LEU A 19 -6.44 -2.49 -7.54
C LEU A 19 -4.92 -2.27 -7.52
N CYS A 20 -4.43 -1.44 -8.45
CA CYS A 20 -3.03 -1.03 -8.47
C CYS A 20 -2.65 -0.15 -7.25
N ALA A 21 -3.57 0.66 -6.74
CA ALA A 21 -3.31 1.52 -5.58
C ALA A 21 -3.23 0.72 -4.28
N GLU A 22 -4.14 -0.24 -4.05
CA GLU A 22 -4.07 -1.14 -2.89
C GLU A 22 -2.73 -1.89 -2.84
N ARG A 23 -2.32 -2.48 -3.97
CA ARG A 23 -1.06 -3.22 -4.06
C ARG A 23 0.16 -2.32 -3.82
N ARG A 24 0.18 -1.12 -4.40
CA ARG A 24 1.25 -0.14 -4.13
C ARG A 24 1.32 0.26 -2.66
N ILE A 25 0.18 0.41 -1.99
CA ILE A 25 0.14 0.73 -0.56
C ILE A 25 0.72 -0.44 0.27
N LEU A 26 0.39 -1.69 -0.08
CA LEU A 26 0.95 -2.88 0.57
C LEU A 26 2.47 -3.02 0.36
N ASP A 27 2.95 -2.85 -0.87
CA ASP A 27 4.38 -2.94 -1.17
C ASP A 27 5.15 -1.78 -0.48
N ALA A 28 4.59 -0.56 -0.47
CA ALA A 28 5.15 0.57 0.26
C ALA A 28 5.19 0.36 1.78
N PHE A 29 4.18 -0.31 2.34
CA PHE A 29 4.16 -0.64 3.76
C PHE A 29 5.34 -1.53 4.17
N TRP A 30 5.60 -2.59 3.40
CA TRP A 30 6.76 -3.45 3.63
C TRP A 30 8.08 -2.68 3.49
N HIS A 31 8.19 -1.82 2.47
CA HIS A 31 9.37 -0.99 2.28
C HIS A 31 9.62 -0.02 3.45
N VAL A 32 8.57 0.58 4.01
CA VAL A 32 8.70 1.43 5.20
C VAL A 32 9.18 0.62 6.42
N LEU A 33 8.71 -0.62 6.58
CA LEU A 33 9.10 -1.49 7.68
C LEU A 33 10.57 -1.92 7.64
N GLU A 34 11.24 -1.86 6.49
CA GLU A 34 12.68 -2.15 6.38
C GLU A 34 13.54 -1.21 7.24
N SER A 35 13.07 0.03 7.47
CA SER A 35 13.81 1.09 8.16
C SER A 35 13.09 1.68 9.37
N THR A 36 11.80 1.40 9.53
CA THR A 36 10.95 2.03 10.55
C THR A 36 10.21 0.97 11.38
N PRO A 37 10.31 1.00 12.72
CA PRO A 37 9.52 0.11 13.57
C PRO A 37 8.02 0.32 13.36
N LEU A 38 7.22 -0.75 13.38
CA LEU A 38 5.78 -0.71 13.10
C LEU A 38 5.02 0.39 13.86
N ARG A 39 5.32 0.57 15.16
CA ARG A 39 4.69 1.61 16.02
C ARG A 39 4.88 3.05 15.51
N CYS A 40 5.90 3.28 14.68
CA CYS A 40 6.23 4.58 14.10
C CYS A 40 5.70 4.74 12.67
N VAL A 41 5.10 3.69 12.09
CA VAL A 41 4.52 3.74 10.75
C VAL A 41 3.29 4.64 10.78
N SER A 42 3.22 5.57 9.82
CA SER A 42 2.10 6.50 9.70
C SER A 42 1.48 6.44 8.32
N VAL A 43 0.18 6.77 8.24
CA VAL A 43 -0.54 6.92 6.95
C VAL A 43 0.20 7.87 6.02
N ARG A 44 0.80 8.94 6.56
CA ARG A 44 1.55 9.92 5.76
C ARG A 44 2.75 9.27 5.09
N THR A 45 3.57 8.56 5.86
CA THR A 45 4.80 7.93 5.34
C THR A 45 4.45 6.89 4.29
N VAL A 46 3.48 6.02 4.57
CA VAL A 46 3.06 4.97 3.61
C VAL A 46 2.48 5.57 2.34
N ALA A 47 1.58 6.56 2.45
CA ALA A 47 0.98 7.19 1.28
C ALA A 47 2.02 7.91 0.40
N GLN A 48 3.03 8.54 1.02
CA GLN A 48 4.15 9.15 0.30
C GLN A 48 4.98 8.09 -0.43
N THR A 49 5.38 7.01 0.24
CA THR A 49 6.16 5.92 -0.37
C THR A 49 5.39 5.21 -1.49
N ALA A 50 4.07 5.06 -1.35
CA ALA A 50 3.22 4.45 -2.37
C ALA A 50 2.89 5.39 -3.55
N GLU A 51 3.32 6.66 -3.50
CA GLU A 51 2.95 7.69 -4.47
C GLU A 51 1.42 7.83 -4.64
N VAL A 52 0.73 7.91 -3.50
CA VAL A 52 -0.72 8.15 -3.45
C VAL A 52 -1.04 9.32 -2.51
N ASN A 53 -2.19 9.97 -2.74
CA ASN A 53 -2.68 10.95 -1.77
C ASN A 53 -3.35 10.25 -0.57
N ARG A 54 -3.49 10.96 0.56
CA ARG A 54 -4.10 10.39 1.78
C ARG A 54 -5.56 9.96 1.58
N GLY A 55 -6.30 10.63 0.70
CA GLY A 55 -7.68 10.24 0.38
C GLY A 55 -7.74 8.87 -0.32
N THR A 56 -6.79 8.60 -1.22
CA THR A 56 -6.63 7.28 -1.84
C THR A 56 -6.26 6.23 -0.79
N PHE A 57 -5.37 6.53 0.16
CA PHE A 57 -5.09 5.61 1.26
C PHE A 57 -6.38 5.26 2.02
N TYR A 58 -7.12 6.28 2.48
CA TYR A 58 -8.33 6.07 3.27
C TYR A 58 -9.49 5.44 2.50
N TYR A 59 -9.44 5.46 1.17
CA TYR A 59 -10.38 4.70 0.33
C TYR A 59 -10.17 3.19 0.46
N HIS A 60 -8.93 2.72 0.64
CA HIS A 60 -8.61 1.31 0.79
C HIS A 60 -8.52 0.86 2.25
N PHE A 61 -7.94 1.68 3.13
CA PHE A 61 -7.64 1.31 4.51
C PHE A 61 -8.11 2.37 5.50
N LYS A 62 -8.87 1.95 6.51
CA LYS A 62 -9.38 2.87 7.55
C LYS A 62 -8.31 3.36 8.52
N SER A 63 -7.22 2.61 8.68
CA SER A 63 -6.10 2.89 9.58
C SER A 63 -4.84 2.15 9.14
N VAL A 64 -3.72 2.40 9.82
CA VAL A 64 -2.51 1.58 9.67
C VAL A 64 -2.77 0.16 10.16
N ASP A 65 -3.55 -0.05 11.22
CA ASP A 65 -3.87 -1.40 11.71
C ASP A 65 -4.65 -2.22 10.67
N ALA A 66 -5.64 -1.60 9.99
CA ALA A 66 -6.37 -2.27 8.92
C ALA A 66 -5.46 -2.65 7.73
N LEU A 67 -4.41 -1.86 7.49
CA LEU A 67 -3.38 -2.19 6.49
C LEU A 67 -2.49 -3.34 6.97
N VAL A 68 -2.14 -3.40 8.25
CA VAL A 68 -1.38 -4.51 8.85
C VAL A 68 -2.14 -5.82 8.69
N ASP A 69 -3.41 -5.85 9.08
CA ASP A 69 -4.27 -7.04 8.97
C ASP A 69 -4.29 -7.55 7.54
N ARG A 70 -4.47 -6.65 6.57
CA ARG A 70 -4.54 -7.02 5.16
C ARG A 70 -3.19 -7.43 4.58
N ALA A 71 -2.09 -6.83 5.04
CA ALA A 71 -0.74 -7.22 4.63
C ALA A 71 -0.39 -8.63 5.10
N ILE A 72 -0.76 -8.98 6.34
CA ILE A 72 -0.59 -10.33 6.87
C ILE A 72 -1.44 -11.32 6.08
N GLU A 73 -2.71 -11.00 5.82
CA GLU A 73 -3.60 -11.86 5.04
C GLU A 73 -3.06 -12.11 3.61
N SER A 74 -2.57 -11.07 2.93
CA SER A 74 -1.98 -11.19 1.59
C SER A 74 -0.72 -12.08 1.59
N GLU A 75 0.16 -11.96 2.59
CA GLU A 75 1.35 -12.81 2.70
C GLU A 75 1.01 -14.28 3.01
N LEU A 76 -0.02 -14.53 3.81
CA LEU A 76 -0.43 -15.89 4.17
C LEU A 76 -1.19 -16.59 3.04
N LEU A 77 -2.11 -15.88 2.39
CA LEU A 77 -3.06 -16.47 1.45
C LEU A 77 -2.65 -16.34 -0.03
N GLU A 78 -1.91 -15.31 -0.41
CA GLU A 78 -1.63 -15.01 -1.81
C GLU A 78 -0.17 -15.26 -2.18
N ARG A 79 0.77 -14.75 -1.37
CA ARG A 79 2.21 -14.92 -1.64
C ARG A 79 2.78 -16.19 -1.03
N HIS A 80 2.12 -16.77 -0.01
CA HIS A 80 2.58 -17.92 0.79
C HIS A 80 4.04 -17.82 1.29
N SER A 81 4.63 -16.61 1.27
CA SER A 81 6.08 -16.43 1.38
C SER A 81 6.54 -16.67 2.82
N ILE A 82 5.77 -16.15 3.80
CA ILE A 82 5.99 -16.34 5.22
C ILE A 82 5.81 -17.81 5.61
N VAL A 83 4.79 -18.47 5.06
CA VAL A 83 4.51 -19.89 5.32
C VAL A 83 5.69 -20.74 4.84
N LEU A 84 6.18 -20.50 3.62
CA LEU A 84 7.37 -21.16 3.10
C LEU A 84 8.61 -20.87 3.96
N LEU A 85 8.84 -19.64 4.41
CA LEU A 85 9.94 -19.30 5.30
C LEU A 85 9.85 -20.04 6.64
N MET A 86 8.65 -20.18 7.21
CA MET A 86 8.42 -20.94 8.44
C MET A 86 8.73 -22.43 8.28
N PHE A 87 8.40 -23.03 7.12
CA PHE A 87 8.65 -24.46 6.87
C PHE A 87 10.08 -24.76 6.39
N THR A 88 10.71 -23.85 5.64
CA THR A 88 12.06 -24.05 5.10
C THR A 88 13.16 -23.81 6.14
N LYS A 89 12.95 -22.92 7.11
CA LYS A 89 13.91 -22.67 8.20
C LYS A 89 13.86 -23.70 9.34
N LYS A 90 12.92 -24.66 9.32
CA LYS A 90 12.67 -25.59 10.44
C LYS A 90 13.28 -27.01 10.27
N TRP A 91 14.16 -27.24 9.30
CA TRP A 91 14.89 -28.50 9.20
C TRP A 91 16.38 -28.24 8.95
N SER A 92 17.04 -27.74 9.99
CA SER A 92 18.49 -27.76 10.09
C SER A 92 18.89 -27.73 11.57
N GLU A 93 18.46 -28.75 12.31
CA GLU A 93 19.04 -29.19 13.58
C GLU A 93 19.21 -30.70 13.53
#